data_AF-A0A7S0AS05-F1
#
_entry.id   AF-A0A7S0AS05-F1
#
_cell.length_a   1.000
_cell.length_b   1.000
_cell.length_c   1.000
_cell.angle_alpha   90.00
_cell.angle_beta   90.00
_cell.angle_gamma   90.00
#
_symmetry.space_group_name_H-M   'P 1'
#
loop_
_entity.id
_entity.type
_entity.pdbx_description
1 polymer ?
#
loop_
_entity_poly.entity_id
_entity_poly.type
_entity_poly.pdbx_seq_one_letter_code
_entity_poly.pdbx_strand_id
1 'polypeptide(L)'
;GDDALLQALEYVQDVPCYQDLFKYINWHNHAFRATEELKVPTLLLHYEEYEADFDATLETLLKFLDQPLASDFTKEFIEGKSYAEEYFTEDERHMVKKAVKLLASDELHKEIQRYFD
;
A
#
# COMPACT_ATOMS: atom_id res chain seq x y z
N GLY A 1 -4.35 20.37 0.17
CA GLY A 1 -3.93 21.78 0.30
C GLY A 1 -3.11 21.94 1.57
N ASP A 2 -2.44 23.08 1.75
CA ASP A 2 -1.52 23.31 2.88
C ASP A 2 -2.20 23.08 4.24
N ASP A 3 -3.48 23.42 4.38
CA ASP A 3 -4.26 23.18 5.60
C ASP A 3 -4.41 21.69 5.95
N ALA A 4 -4.60 20.82 4.95
CA ALA A 4 -4.71 19.37 5.17
C ALA A 4 -3.37 18.76 5.58
N LEU A 5 -2.27 19.31 5.06
CA LEU A 5 -0.92 18.88 5.43
C LEU A 5 -0.59 19.26 6.88
N LEU A 6 -0.91 20.50 7.27
CA LEU A 6 -0.74 20.96 8.64
C LEU A 6 -1.57 20.13 9.61
N GLN A 7 -2.84 19.90 9.30
CA GLN A 7 -3.72 19.07 10.12
C GLN A 7 -3.23 17.61 10.22
N ALA A 8 -2.75 17.04 9.12
CA ALA A 8 -2.20 15.69 9.16
C ALA A 8 -0.93 15.63 10.03
N LEU A 9 -0.06 16.65 9.97
CA LEU A 9 1.13 16.74 10.81
C LEU A 9 0.77 16.80 12.30
N GLU A 10 -0.29 17.52 12.68
CA GLU A 10 -0.79 17.55 14.07
C GLU A 10 -1.15 16.14 14.59
N TYR A 11 -1.60 15.24 13.72
CA TYR A 11 -1.89 13.85 14.11
C TYR A 11 -0.62 12.99 14.27
N VAL A 12 0.36 13.12 13.38
CA VAL A 12 1.45 12.14 13.28
C VAL A 12 2.83 12.65 13.68
N GLN A 13 2.99 13.91 14.09
CA GLN A 13 4.31 14.46 14.45
C GLN A 13 5.04 13.68 15.56
N ASP A 14 4.29 13.03 16.45
CA ASP A 14 4.82 12.20 17.53
C ASP A 14 4.89 10.70 17.19
N VAL A 15 4.36 10.31 16.02
CA VAL A 15 4.41 8.91 15.54
C VAL A 15 5.81 8.61 14.98
N PRO A 16 6.45 7.50 15.37
CA PRO A 16 7.72 7.08 14.79
C PRO A 16 7.66 7.01 13.26
N CYS A 17 8.70 7.51 12.61
CA CYS A 17 8.84 7.46 11.14
C CYS A 17 7.72 8.16 10.36
N TYR A 18 7.03 9.16 10.94
CA TYR A 18 5.95 9.88 10.24
C TYR A 18 6.37 10.46 8.88
N GLN A 19 7.63 10.87 8.71
CA GLN A 19 8.14 11.35 7.43
C GLN A 19 8.06 10.29 6.33
N ASP A 20 8.26 9.01 6.67
CA ASP A 20 8.17 7.92 5.71
C ASP A 20 6.71 7.61 5.37
N LEU A 21 5.77 7.80 6.29
CA LEU A 21 4.34 7.79 5.99
C LEU A 21 3.97 8.86 4.95
N PHE A 22 4.43 10.11 5.13
CA PHE A 22 4.18 11.18 4.14
C PHE A 22 4.78 10.86 2.78
N LYS A 23 6.01 10.33 2.74
CA LYS A 23 6.65 9.90 1.48
C LYS A 23 5.85 8.78 0.81
N TYR A 24 5.41 7.77 1.59
CA TYR A 24 4.60 6.67 1.10
C TYR A 24 3.32 7.17 0.45
N ILE A 25 2.54 8.01 1.15
CA ILE A 25 1.27 8.54 0.65
C ILE A 25 1.50 9.37 -0.63
N ASN A 26 2.45 10.30 -0.59
CA ASN A 26 2.73 11.15 -1.75
C ASN A 26 3.20 10.36 -2.96
N TRP A 27 4.10 9.37 -2.77
CA TRP A 27 4.56 8.53 -3.86
C TRP A 27 3.40 7.78 -4.51
N HIS A 28 2.51 7.16 -3.72
CA HIS A 28 1.39 6.40 -4.27
C HIS A 28 0.33 7.29 -4.92
N ASN A 29 0.00 8.44 -4.33
CA ASN A 29 -0.86 9.44 -4.97
C ASN A 29 -0.33 9.85 -6.34
N HIS A 30 0.99 10.09 -6.44
CA HIS A 30 1.63 10.40 -7.71
C HIS A 30 1.64 9.21 -8.68
N ALA A 31 1.85 7.99 -8.20
CA ALA A 31 1.80 6.78 -9.02
C ALA A 31 0.42 6.60 -9.66
N PHE A 32 -0.66 6.67 -8.86
CA PHE A 32 -2.04 6.60 -9.38
C PHE A 32 -2.29 7.66 -10.45
N ARG A 33 -1.98 8.92 -10.14
CA ARG A 33 -2.12 10.02 -11.09
C ARG A 33 -1.32 9.78 -12.38
N ALA A 34 -0.07 9.34 -12.27
CA ALA A 34 0.77 9.08 -13.43
C ALA A 34 0.20 7.95 -14.29
N THR A 35 -0.28 6.86 -13.68
CA THR A 35 -0.88 5.74 -14.42
C THR A 35 -2.18 6.14 -15.13
N GLU A 36 -3.00 6.98 -14.50
CA GLU A 36 -4.22 7.51 -15.09
C GLU A 36 -3.92 8.46 -16.26
N GLU A 37 -3.01 9.42 -16.07
CA GLU A 37 -2.65 10.40 -17.10
C GLU A 37 -1.96 9.76 -18.31
N LEU A 38 -1.07 8.78 -18.08
CA LEU A 38 -0.36 8.06 -19.13
C LEU A 38 -1.22 6.99 -19.82
N LYS A 39 -2.35 6.61 -19.22
CA LYS A 39 -3.27 5.57 -19.71
C LYS A 39 -2.57 4.24 -20.00
N VAL A 40 -1.60 3.90 -19.16
CA VAL A 40 -0.87 2.64 -19.26
C VAL A 40 -1.63 1.52 -18.56
N PRO A 41 -1.66 0.31 -19.14
CA PRO A 41 -2.15 -0.87 -18.42
C PRO A 41 -1.43 -0.98 -17.09
N THR A 42 -2.18 -1.09 -16.00
CA THR A 42 -1.64 -1.15 -14.64
C THR A 42 -2.28 -2.34 -13.93
N LEU A 43 -1.46 -3.11 -13.24
CA LEU A 43 -1.89 -4.17 -12.32
C LEU A 43 -1.49 -3.74 -10.92
N LEU A 44 -2.47 -3.73 -10.01
CA LEU A 44 -2.25 -3.51 -8.59
C LEU A 44 -2.32 -4.85 -7.87
N LEU A 45 -1.32 -5.14 -7.05
CA LEU A 45 -1.22 -6.38 -6.27
C LEU A 45 -0.90 -6.00 -4.83
N HIS A 46 -1.52 -6.70 -3.89
CA HIS A 46 -1.21 -6.60 -2.47
C HIS A 46 -0.32 -7.76 -2.04
N TYR A 47 0.62 -7.50 -1.13
CA TYR A 47 1.56 -8.53 -0.70
C TYR A 47 0.83 -9.71 -0.04
N GLU A 48 -0.22 -9.42 0.73
CA GLU A 48 -1.04 -10.40 1.44
C GLU A 48 -1.82 -11.33 0.49
N GLU A 49 -2.00 -10.94 -0.77
CA GLU A 49 -2.64 -11.81 -1.77
C GLU A 49 -1.77 -13.01 -2.10
N TYR A 50 -0.44 -12.86 -2.11
CA TYR A 50 0.48 -13.97 -2.28
C TYR A 50 0.43 -14.97 -1.12
N GLU A 51 0.14 -14.49 0.09
CA GLU A 51 -0.03 -15.35 1.26
C GLU A 51 -1.35 -16.10 1.22
N ALA A 52 -2.43 -15.41 0.84
CA ALA A 52 -3.76 -15.99 0.78
C ALA A 52 -3.94 -17.01 -0.36
N ASP A 53 -3.44 -16.70 -1.56
CA ASP A 53 -3.51 -17.57 -2.73
C ASP A 53 -2.38 -17.28 -3.72
N PHE A 54 -1.20 -17.83 -3.41
CA PHE A 54 0.01 -17.63 -4.19
C PHE A 54 -0.17 -17.97 -5.68
N ASP A 55 -0.80 -19.11 -5.98
CA ASP A 55 -0.95 -19.59 -7.36
C ASP A 55 -1.86 -18.67 -8.17
N ALA A 56 -2.99 -18.23 -7.60
CA ALA A 56 -3.90 -17.31 -8.27
C ALA A 56 -3.28 -15.91 -8.49
N THR A 57 -2.54 -15.40 -7.49
CA THR A 57 -1.82 -14.12 -7.62
C THR A 57 -0.73 -14.21 -8.68
N LEU A 58 0.02 -15.31 -8.71
CA LEU A 58 1.04 -15.56 -9.73
C LEU A 58 0.44 -15.67 -11.13
N GLU A 59 -0.65 -16.40 -11.30
CA GLU A 59 -1.36 -16.50 -12.58
C GLU A 59 -1.84 -15.13 -13.06
N THR A 60 -2.41 -14.32 -12.15
CA THR A 60 -2.87 -12.95 -12.47
C THR A 60 -1.72 -12.07 -12.96
N LEU A 61 -0.57 -12.12 -12.28
CA LEU A 61 0.64 -11.38 -12.69
C LEU A 61 1.16 -11.85 -14.06
N LEU A 62 1.31 -13.16 -14.24
CA LEU A 62 1.84 -13.73 -15.48
C LEU A 62 0.93 -13.43 -16.68
N LYS A 63 -0.39 -13.52 -16.49
CA LYS A 63 -1.38 -13.15 -17.49
C LYS A 63 -1.30 -11.67 -17.86
N PHE A 64 -1.11 -10.78 -16.89
CA PHE A 64 -0.92 -9.35 -17.16
C PHE A 64 0.35 -9.06 -17.96
N LEU A 65 1.43 -9.80 -17.69
CA LEU A 65 2.71 -9.70 -18.41
C LEU A 65 2.74 -10.47 -19.74
N ASP A 66 1.65 -11.17 -20.09
CA ASP A 66 1.58 -12.09 -21.23
C ASP A 66 2.74 -13.10 -21.24
N GLN A 67 3.02 -13.68 -20.07
CA GLN A 67 4.08 -14.67 -19.88
C GLN A 67 3.52 -16.02 -19.44
N PRO A 68 4.10 -17.14 -19.90
CA PRO A 68 3.80 -18.44 -19.34
C PRO A 68 4.48 -18.63 -17.99
N LEU A 69 3.93 -19.52 -17.15
CA LEU A 69 4.65 -20.02 -15.98
C LEU A 69 5.86 -20.84 -16.43
N ALA A 70 7.02 -20.59 -15.84
CA ALA A 70 8.22 -21.37 -16.11
C ALA A 70 8.04 -22.82 -15.63
N SER A 71 8.42 -23.79 -16.46
CA SER A 71 8.18 -25.21 -16.18
C SER A 71 8.98 -25.77 -15.00
N ASP A 72 9.99 -25.02 -14.52
CA ASP A 72 10.83 -25.34 -13.36
C ASP A 72 10.53 -24.46 -12.14
N PHE A 73 9.43 -23.71 -12.15
CA PHE A 73 9.05 -22.91 -11.00
C PHE A 73 8.56 -23.82 -9.86
N THR A 74 9.37 -23.91 -8.80
CA THR A 74 9.07 -24.73 -7.62
C THR A 74 9.21 -23.95 -6.30
N LYS A 75 9.22 -22.61 -6.36
CA LYS A 75 9.38 -21.81 -5.14
C LYS A 75 8.05 -21.68 -4.42
N GLU A 76 8.03 -22.08 -3.16
CA GLU A 76 6.94 -21.78 -2.24
C GLU A 76 7.00 -20.31 -1.84
N PHE A 77 5.82 -19.74 -1.56
CA PHE A 77 5.75 -18.43 -0.93
C PHE A 77 6.33 -18.51 0.48
N ILE A 78 7.24 -17.58 0.80
CA ILE A 78 7.80 -17.44 2.15
C ILE A 78 7.18 -16.18 2.74
N GLU A 79 6.31 -16.37 3.73
CA GLU A 79 5.66 -15.30 4.45
C GLU A 79 6.70 -14.36 5.10
N GLY A 80 6.40 -13.06 5.04
CA GLY A 80 7.18 -12.02 5.69
C GLY A 80 6.95 -11.98 7.20
N LYS A 81 7.39 -10.90 7.84
CA LYS A 81 7.03 -10.63 9.25
C LYS A 81 5.77 -9.78 9.28
N SER A 82 4.93 -9.99 10.30
CA SER A 82 3.91 -9.03 10.70
C SER A 82 4.54 -7.97 11.61
N TYR A 83 4.38 -6.69 11.26
CA TYR A 83 5.00 -5.57 11.97
C TYR A 83 3.99 -4.70 12.74
N ALA A 84 2.68 -4.91 12.58
CA ALA A 84 1.69 -3.96 13.07
C ALA A 84 1.61 -3.90 14.61
N GLU A 85 1.70 -5.06 15.27
CA GLU A 85 1.54 -5.18 16.73
C GLU A 85 2.85 -4.92 17.51
N GLU A 86 3.99 -5.07 16.84
CA GLU A 86 5.31 -4.97 17.49
C GLU A 86 5.87 -3.55 17.53
N TYR A 87 5.48 -2.67 16.59
CA TYR A 87 6.15 -1.38 16.38
C TYR A 87 5.29 -0.14 16.63
N PHE A 88 3.96 -0.28 16.61
CA PHE A 88 3.04 0.84 16.82
C PHE A 88 1.98 0.48 17.85
N THR A 89 1.65 1.45 18.71
CA THR A 89 0.52 1.39 19.62
C THR A 89 -0.81 1.57 18.88
N GLU A 90 -1.92 1.19 19.52
CA GLU A 90 -3.27 1.43 18.98
C GLU A 90 -3.54 2.91 18.70
N ASP A 91 -3.11 3.80 19.59
CA ASP A 91 -3.29 5.25 19.44
C ASP A 91 -2.49 5.79 18.26
N GLU A 92 -1.24 5.36 18.07
CA GLU A 92 -0.42 5.75 16.92
C GLU A 92 -1.06 5.27 15.61
N ARG A 93 -1.54 4.02 15.55
CA ARG A 93 -2.26 3.50 14.37
C ARG A 93 -3.52 4.31 14.07
N HIS A 94 -4.27 4.72 15.10
CA HIS A 94 -5.45 5.57 14.94
C HIS A 94 -5.09 6.96 14.41
N MET A 95 -4.01 7.57 14.88
CA MET A 95 -3.53 8.86 14.35
C MET A 95 -3.06 8.73 12.90
N VAL A 96 -2.35 7.66 12.55
CA VAL A 96 -1.97 7.36 11.17
C VAL A 96 -3.20 7.21 10.29
N LYS A 97 -4.24 6.47 10.72
CA LYS A 97 -5.50 6.31 9.96
C LYS A 97 -6.13 7.68 9.65
N LYS A 98 -6.13 8.61 10.61
CA LYS A 98 -6.65 9.97 10.41
C LYS A 98 -5.82 10.78 9.41
N ALA A 99 -4.49 10.75 9.52
CA ALA A 99 -3.60 11.44 8.60
C ALA A 99 -3.72 10.89 7.17
N VAL A 100 -3.76 9.56 7.03
CA VAL A 100 -3.98 8.89 5.74
C VAL A 100 -5.28 9.34 5.10
N LYS A 101 -6.38 9.38 5.86
CA LYS A 101 -7.67 9.83 5.36
C LYS A 101 -7.67 11.28 4.84
N LEU A 102 -6.81 12.14 5.36
CA LEU A 102 -6.68 13.52 4.90
C LEU A 102 -5.79 13.67 3.67
N LEU A 103 -4.79 12.80 3.51
CA LEU A 103 -3.72 12.98 2.54
C LEU A 103 -3.81 12.04 1.33
N ALA A 104 -4.38 10.84 1.49
CA ALA A 104 -4.53 9.89 0.41
C ALA A 104 -5.56 10.40 -0.62
N SER A 105 -5.29 10.17 -1.91
CA SER A 105 -6.32 10.32 -2.94
C SER A 105 -7.42 9.27 -2.75
N ASP A 106 -8.55 9.45 -3.41
CA ASP A 106 -9.66 8.49 -3.35
C ASP A 106 -9.23 7.10 -3.86
N GLU A 107 -8.37 7.05 -4.89
CA GLU A 107 -7.78 5.82 -5.43
C GLU A 107 -6.90 5.15 -4.39
N LEU A 108 -5.96 5.89 -3.81
CA LEU A 108 -5.08 5.33 -2.79
C LEU A 108 -5.87 4.84 -1.58
N HIS A 109 -6.84 5.63 -1.10
CA HIS A 109 -7.65 5.27 0.06
C HIS A 109 -8.41 3.96 -0.14
N LYS A 110 -8.95 3.70 -1.34
CA LYS A 110 -9.66 2.43 -1.64
C LYS A 110 -8.78 1.21 -1.41
N GLU A 111 -7.49 1.32 -1.75
CA GLU A 111 -6.55 0.21 -1.67
C GLU A 111 -5.95 0.04 -0.26
N ILE A 112 -5.64 1.14 0.44
CA ILE A 112 -4.93 1.05 1.74
C ILE A 112 -5.85 0.97 2.96
N GLN A 113 -7.15 1.27 2.83
CA GLN A 113 -8.08 1.19 3.96
C GLN A 113 -8.10 -0.20 4.60
N ARG A 114 -7.88 -1.25 3.81
CA ARG A 114 -7.84 -2.65 4.26
C ARG A 114 -6.76 -2.93 5.31
N TYR A 115 -5.75 -2.08 5.41
CA TYR A 115 -4.68 -2.19 6.41
C TYR A 115 -5.00 -1.51 7.75
N PHE A 116 -6.17 -0.88 7.85
CA PHE A 116 -6.63 -0.16 9.04
C PHE A 116 -7.90 -0.77 9.66
N ASP A 117 -8.39 -1.87 9.12
CA ASP A 117 -9.61 -2.56 9.55
C ASP A 117 -9.31 -3.85 10.34
#